data_AF-F2NJQ5-F1
#
_entry.id   AF-F2NJQ5-F1
#
_cell.length_a   1.000
_cell.length_b   1.000
_cell.length_c   1.000
_cell.angle_alpha   90.00
_cell.angle_beta   90.00
_cell.angle_gamma   90.00
#
_symmetry.space_group_name_H-M   'P 1'
#
loop_
_entity.id
_entity.type
_entity.pdbx_description
1 polymer ?
#
loop_
_entity_poly.entity_id
_entity_poly.type
_entity_poly.pdbx_seq_one_letter_code
_entity_poly.pdbx_strand_id
1 'polypeptide(L)' 'MLQYVDLDSIKYDFIRENREDIPAEFSAYSAMWEKSAEHFVDLFLSYLDRRGLEIRFKQPYI' A
#
# COMPACT_ATOMS: atom_id res chain seq x y z
N MET A 1 -4.53 -20.17 -11.61
CA MET A 1 -3.13 -19.97 -11.22
C MET A 1 -3.14 -18.97 -10.08
N LEU A 2 -2.75 -19.38 -8.87
CA LEU A 2 -2.63 -18.44 -7.75
C LEU A 2 -1.37 -17.61 -8.00
N GLN A 3 -1.51 -16.30 -8.21
CA GLN A 3 -0.37 -15.39 -8.18
C GLN A 3 -0.06 -15.10 -6.71
N TYR A 4 1.12 -15.51 -6.27
CA TYR A 4 1.66 -15.06 -4.99
C TYR A 4 2.09 -13.61 -5.16
N VAL A 5 1.41 -12.75 -4.42
CA VAL A 5 1.69 -11.32 -4.42
C VAL A 5 2.73 -11.05 -3.35
N ASP A 6 3.86 -10.50 -3.74
CA ASP A 6 4.85 -9.98 -2.80
C ASP A 6 4.28 -8.72 -2.13
N LEU A 7 3.93 -8.86 -0.86
CA LEU A 7 3.29 -7.80 -0.08
C LEU A 7 4.26 -6.64 0.20
N ASP A 8 5.57 -6.91 0.26
CA ASP A 8 6.58 -5.87 0.43
C ASP A 8 6.69 -5.03 -0.84
N SER A 9 6.68 -5.68 -2.03
CA SER A 9 6.64 -4.96 -3.30
C SER A 9 5.40 -4.07 -3.41
N ILE A 10 4.22 -4.58 -3.05
CA ILE A 10 2.98 -3.79 -3.06
C ILE A 10 3.07 -2.58 -2.12
N LYS A 11 3.63 -2.76 -0.92
CA LYS A 11 3.81 -1.66 0.04
C LYS A 11 4.64 -0.54 -0.56
N TYR A 12 5.82 -0.86 -1.10
CA TYR A 12 6.71 0.16 -1.62
C TYR A 12 6.19 0.81 -2.91
N ASP A 13 5.50 0.06 -3.77
CA ASP A 13 4.84 0.62 -4.95
C ASP A 13 3.71 1.57 -4.57
N PHE A 14 2.84 1.17 -3.62
CA PHE A 14 1.78 2.03 -3.11
C PHE A 14 2.34 3.35 -2.55
N ILE A 15 3.39 3.27 -1.73
CA ILE A 15 3.98 4.45 -1.11
C ILE A 15 4.63 5.36 -2.16
N ARG A 16 5.39 4.79 -3.10
CA ARG A 16 6.05 5.55 -4.17
C ARG A 16 5.04 6.28 -5.05
N GLU A 17 4.01 5.58 -5.52
CA GLU A 17 3.00 6.15 -6.43
C GLU A 17 2.20 7.26 -5.74
N ASN A 18 1.76 7.04 -4.51
CA ASN A 18 0.97 8.05 -3.79
C ASN A 18 1.81 9.24 -3.31
N ARG A 19 3.14 9.07 -3.17
CA ARG A 19 4.07 10.17 -2.86
C ARG A 19 4.14 11.18 -4.00
N GLU A 20 4.10 10.70 -5.24
CA GLU A 20 4.12 11.53 -6.44
C GLU A 20 2.83 12.37 -6.58
N ASP A 21 1.74 11.89 -6.00
CA ASP A 21 0.44 12.58 -5.98
C ASP A 21 0.27 13.58 -4.83
N ILE A 22 1.26 13.71 -3.92
CA ILE A 22 1.19 14.68 -2.82
C ILE A 22 1.18 16.11 -3.39
N PRO A 23 0.16 16.93 -3.09
CA PRO A 23 0.11 18.31 -3.56
C PRO A 23 1.36 19.10 -3.15
N ALA A 24 1.82 19.99 -4.01
CA ALA A 24 3.07 20.74 -3.80
C ALA A 24 3.09 21.52 -2.47
N GLU A 25 1.93 22.03 -2.03
CA GLU A 25 1.77 22.71 -0.73
C GLU A 25 2.09 21.82 0.48
N PHE A 26 2.03 20.50 0.34
CA PHE A 26 2.34 19.52 1.37
C PHE A 26 3.68 18.81 1.14
N SER A 27 4.47 19.21 0.15
CA SER A 27 5.76 18.58 -0.19
C SER A 27 6.71 18.48 1.00
N ALA A 28 6.69 19.47 1.91
CA ALA A 28 7.49 19.48 3.14
C ALA A 28 7.15 18.32 4.10
N TYR A 29 5.96 17.74 4.00
CA TYR A 29 5.49 16.63 4.83
C TYR A 29 5.66 15.26 4.14
N SER A 30 6.08 15.22 2.88
CA SER A 30 6.14 13.97 2.09
C SER A 30 6.96 12.87 2.76
N ALA A 31 8.13 13.21 3.32
CA ALA A 31 8.97 12.25 4.04
C ALA A 31 8.34 11.75 5.36
N MET A 32 7.57 12.60 6.05
CA MET A 32 6.86 12.20 7.27
C MET A 32 5.65 11.32 6.93
N TRP A 33 4.94 11.67 5.86
CA TRP A 33 3.87 10.87 5.32
C TRP A 33 4.37 9.48 4.91
N GLU A 34 5.50 9.39 4.21
CA GLU A 34 6.10 8.15 3.73
C GLU A 34 6.34 7.16 4.89
N LYS A 35 6.99 7.61 5.97
CA LYS A 35 7.19 6.79 7.18
C LYS A 35 5.89 6.37 7.85
N SER A 36 4.89 7.26 7.86
CA SER A 36 3.58 6.97 8.44
C SER A 36 2.82 5.94 7.60
N ALA A 37 2.90 6.06 6.27
CA ALA A 37 2.31 5.14 5.32
C ALA A 37 2.96 3.75 5.41
N GLU A 38 4.29 3.66 5.56
CA GLU A 38 4.98 2.39 5.78
C GLU A 38 4.39 1.63 6.97
N HIS A 39 4.31 2.27 8.14
CA HIS A 39 3.76 1.64 9.34
C HIS A 39 2.27 1.29 9.22
N PHE A 40 1.49 2.16 8.57
CA PHE A 40 0.08 1.89 8.35
C PHE A 40 -0.13 0.65 7.48
N VAL A 41 0.61 0.55 6.37
CA VAL A 41 0.51 -0.59 5.45
C VAL A 41 0.96 -1.88 6.15
N ASP A 42 2.04 -1.85 6.94
CA ASP A 42 2.48 -3.02 7.72
C ASP A 42 1.39 -3.53 8.67
N LEU A 43 0.74 -2.61 9.39
CA LEU A 43 -0.35 -2.95 10.31
C LEU A 43 -1.57 -3.52 9.56
N PHE A 44 -1.87 -2.97 8.38
CA PHE A 44 -2.98 -3.43 7.54
C PHE A 44 -2.72 -4.84 6.99
N LEU A 45 -1.53 -5.09 6.44
CA LEU A 45 -1.13 -6.41 5.95
C LEU A 45 -1.15 -7.45 7.08
N SER A 46 -0.60 -7.09 8.26
CA SER A 46 -0.64 -7.93 9.46
C SER A 46 -2.07 -8.20 9.96
N TYR A 47 -2.99 -7.27 9.76
CA TYR A 47 -4.41 -7.47 10.07
C TYR A 47 -5.05 -8.48 9.11
N LEU A 48 -4.78 -8.38 7.81
CA LEU A 48 -5.33 -9.30 6.79
C LEU A 48 -4.81 -10.73 7.00
N ASP A 49 -3.51 -10.87 7.27
CA ASP A 49 -2.86 -12.16 7.57
C ASP A 49 -3.53 -12.86 8.76
N ARG A 50 -3.70 -12.15 9.89
CA ARG A 50 -4.38 -12.68 11.08
C ARG A 50 -5.84 -13.09 10.85
N ARG A 51 -6.49 -12.52 9.83
CA ARG A 51 -7.88 -12.84 9.48
C ARG A 51 -7.98 -13.97 8.44
N GLY A 52 -6.87 -14.46 7.92
CA GLY A 52 -6.84 -15.43 6.82
C GLY A 52 -7.56 -14.89 5.58
N LEU A 53 -7.58 -13.57 5.39
CA LEU A 53 -8.29 -12.93 4.29
C LEU A 53 -7.41 -12.96 3.04
N GLU A 54 -7.85 -13.70 2.03
CA GLU A 54 -7.27 -13.61 0.69
C GLU A 54 -7.74 -12.31 0.02
N ILE A 55 -6.79 -11.44 -0.34
CA ILE A 55 -7.09 -10.27 -1.18
C ILE A 55 -7.40 -10.78 -2.59
N ARG A 56 -8.64 -10.60 -3.04
CA ARG A 56 -9.04 -10.84 -4.43
C ARG A 56 -9.40 -9.52 -5.07
N PHE A 57 -8.62 -9.09 -6.06
CA PHE A 57 -8.97 -7.92 -6.86
C PHE A 57 -10.19 -8.28 -7.72
N LYS A 58 -11.27 -7.50 -7.60
CA LYS A 58 -12.36 -7.58 -8.57
C LYS A 58 -11.78 -7.15 -9.91
N GLN A 59 -11.77 -8.03 -10.90
CA GLN A 59 -11.43 -7.61 -12.25
C GLN A 59 -12.46 -6.55 -12.70
N PRO A 60 -12.01 -5.45 -13.34
CA PRO A 60 -12.93 -4.49 -13.91
C PRO A 60 -13.82 -5.22 -14.93
N TYR A 61 -15.13 -5.05 -14.79
CA TYR A 61 -16.08 -5.49 -15.82
C TYR A 61 -15.72 -4.75 -17.12
N ILE A 62 -15.41 -5.51 -18.17
CA ILE A 62 -15.14 -5.01 -19.53
C ILE A 62 -16.36 -4.24 -20.02
#